data_AF-A0A1W4XFU8-F1
#
_entry.id   AF-A0A1W4XFU8-F1
#
_cell.length_a   1.000
_cell.length_b   1.000
_cell.length_c   1.000
_cell.angle_alpha   90.00
_cell.angle_beta   90.00
_cell.angle_gamma   90.00
#
_symmetry.space_group_name_H-M   'P 1'
#
loop_
_entity.id
_entity.type
_entity.pdbx_description
1 polymer ?
#
loop_
_entity_poly.entity_id
_entity_poly.type
_entity_poly.pdbx_seq_one_letter_code
_entity_poly.pdbx_strand_id
1 'polypeptide(L)'
;MVSGKNDLYRIGAEASKLNFTGFWDWFVHVEDLSFHWKTQPTYVLSQTTFIVGGIFTFIHALKHGGRLPYLWFGIILHGLIVEALSYFLPDVDNFWHSQTPIILLGRRLPLHILLLYPVFLYNASIAVAKMRLPKWSEPFAVGLGVVLIDIPYDIVSVHFLHWTWHDTDPNIADRHYWVPWNSYYFHATFAASFIFWFHFTRKLICKTKEKWQPDTFPREFACTILTGLLGVPGGVLMFLPIYHPLHDNYRVHSEVTFFILFAIFLLLIWLGMRNTNQKEFQKQVELDWSTGLLLVHLLIHYSLFLAMTIFFKPEDEVAIGLKEPIGSCDEYVDVYTTFGQV
;
A
#
# COMPACT_ATOMS: atom_id res chain seq x y z
N MET A 1 2.24 -35.83 -3.97
CA MET A 1 0.96 -35.63 -3.25
C MET A 1 1.25 -35.66 -1.77
N VAL A 2 1.29 -34.50 -1.13
CA VAL A 2 1.47 -34.42 0.31
C VAL A 2 0.09 -34.24 0.93
N SER A 3 -0.37 -35.27 1.62
CA SER A 3 -1.69 -35.37 2.25
C SER A 3 -1.51 -35.23 3.75
N GLY A 4 -1.52 -34.00 4.25
CA GLY A 4 -1.43 -33.74 5.68
C GLY A 4 -1.40 -32.25 5.98
N LYS A 5 -2.25 -31.80 6.91
CA LYS A 5 -2.30 -30.42 7.43
C LYS A 5 -0.94 -29.86 7.92
N ASN A 6 0.07 -30.71 8.10
CA ASN A 6 1.31 -30.40 8.81
C ASN A 6 2.56 -30.25 7.93
N ASP A 7 2.46 -30.38 6.60
CA ASP A 7 3.66 -30.43 5.75
C ASP A 7 3.94 -29.14 4.97
N LEU A 8 3.01 -28.16 4.94
CA LEU A 8 3.24 -26.86 4.29
C LEU A 8 4.17 -25.92 5.08
N TYR A 9 4.40 -26.21 6.36
CA TYR A 9 5.20 -25.40 7.28
C TYR A 9 6.45 -26.14 7.76
N ARG A 10 6.99 -27.04 6.93
CA ARG A 10 8.31 -27.64 7.14
C ARG A 10 9.33 -26.90 6.30
N ILE A 11 10.40 -26.44 6.93
CA ILE A 11 11.54 -25.83 6.22
C ILE A 11 12.05 -26.84 5.19
N GLY A 12 12.14 -26.41 3.92
CA GLY A 12 12.58 -27.23 2.81
C GLY A 12 11.51 -28.14 2.17
N ALA A 13 10.25 -28.07 2.59
CA ALA A 13 9.16 -28.74 1.90
C ALA A 13 8.65 -27.91 0.72
N GLU A 14 8.48 -28.56 -0.43
CA GLU A 14 7.89 -27.95 -1.63
C GLU A 14 6.51 -28.57 -1.90
N ALA A 15 5.52 -27.72 -2.12
CA ALA A 15 4.17 -28.13 -2.48
C ALA A 15 3.74 -27.45 -3.77
N SER A 16 3.49 -28.24 -4.81
CA SER A 16 3.07 -27.72 -6.12
C SER A 16 1.64 -27.14 -6.12
N LYS A 17 0.81 -27.50 -5.14
CA LYS A 17 -0.56 -26.98 -4.98
C LYS A 17 -0.97 -26.93 -3.51
N LEU A 18 -1.67 -25.86 -3.12
CA LEU A 18 -2.39 -25.76 -1.86
C LEU A 18 -3.77 -26.43 -2.00
N ASN A 19 -4.08 -27.36 -1.10
CA ASN A 19 -5.41 -27.95 -0.99
C ASN A 19 -6.06 -27.45 0.30
N PHE A 20 -7.32 -27.02 0.22
CA PHE A 20 -8.08 -26.52 1.35
C PHE A 20 -9.17 -27.52 1.75
N THR A 21 -9.33 -27.72 3.06
CA THR A 21 -10.31 -28.65 3.63
C THR A 21 -11.74 -28.09 3.67
N GLY A 22 -11.91 -26.78 3.43
CA GLY A 22 -13.20 -26.11 3.35
C GLY A 22 -13.06 -24.59 3.27
N PHE A 23 -14.19 -23.89 3.24
CA PHE A 23 -14.22 -22.43 3.11
C PHE A 23 -13.42 -21.72 4.21
N TRP A 24 -13.54 -22.16 5.47
CA TRP A 24 -12.84 -21.50 6.59
C TRP A 24 -11.32 -21.66 6.53
N ASP A 25 -10.85 -22.83 6.11
CA ASP A 25 -9.42 -23.10 5.90
C ASP A 25 -8.85 -22.30 4.71
N TRP A 26 -9.68 -22.05 3.69
CA TRP A 26 -9.33 -21.10 2.62
C TRP A 26 -9.40 -19.65 3.10
N PHE A 27 -10.41 -19.27 3.86
CA PHE A 27 -10.70 -17.87 4.19
C PHE A 27 -9.70 -17.29 5.19
N VAL A 28 -9.37 -18.04 6.25
CA VAL A 28 -8.46 -17.62 7.30
C VAL A 28 -7.62 -18.79 7.81
N HIS A 29 -6.31 -18.61 7.80
CA HIS A 29 -5.37 -19.53 8.42
C HIS A 29 -4.68 -18.84 9.60
N VAL A 30 -4.58 -19.56 10.72
CA VAL A 30 -3.91 -19.09 11.93
C VAL A 30 -2.84 -20.10 12.29
N GLU A 31 -1.61 -19.62 12.41
CA GLU A 31 -0.43 -20.42 12.73
C GLU A 31 0.18 -19.98 14.06
N ASP A 32 0.98 -20.85 14.68
CA ASP A 32 1.61 -20.53 15.95
C ASP A 32 2.62 -19.38 15.84
N LEU A 33 2.44 -18.36 16.67
CA LEU A 33 3.33 -17.19 16.70
C LEU A 33 4.78 -17.58 17.03
N SER A 34 4.98 -18.62 17.86
CA SER A 34 6.33 -19.05 18.25
C SER A 34 7.13 -19.60 17.08
N PHE A 35 6.45 -20.18 16.08
CA PHE A 35 7.07 -20.61 14.83
C PHE A 35 7.58 -19.39 14.04
N HIS A 36 6.71 -18.42 13.77
CA HIS A 36 7.08 -17.22 13.02
C HIS A 36 8.14 -16.38 13.72
N TRP A 37 8.13 -16.32 15.06
CA TRP A 37 9.17 -15.63 15.82
C TRP A 37 10.55 -16.28 15.66
N LYS A 38 10.60 -17.62 15.46
CA LYS A 38 11.85 -18.34 15.24
C LYS A 38 12.36 -18.23 13.81
N THR A 39 11.46 -18.14 12.83
CA THR A 39 11.83 -18.17 11.40
C THR A 39 11.95 -16.78 10.77
N GLN A 40 11.07 -15.84 11.13
CA GLN A 40 11.04 -14.47 10.60
C GLN A 40 10.60 -13.46 11.68
N PRO A 41 11.44 -13.23 12.71
CA PRO A 41 11.12 -12.29 13.79
C PRO A 41 10.89 -10.86 13.29
N THR A 42 11.64 -10.39 12.28
CA THR A 42 11.43 -9.04 11.74
C THR A 42 10.06 -8.90 11.10
N TYR A 43 9.55 -9.95 10.45
CA TYR A 43 8.22 -9.90 9.86
C TYR A 43 7.13 -9.81 10.93
N VAL A 44 7.29 -10.50 12.06
CA VAL A 44 6.37 -10.38 13.20
C VAL A 44 6.38 -8.96 13.77
N LEU A 45 7.55 -8.35 13.91
CA LEU A 45 7.68 -6.96 14.38
C LEU A 45 7.04 -5.96 13.40
N SER A 46 7.28 -6.13 12.10
CA SER A 46 6.67 -5.32 11.04
C SER A 46 5.15 -5.39 11.10
N GLN A 47 4.59 -6.60 11.13
CA GLN A 47 3.15 -6.84 11.27
C GLN A 47 2.56 -6.17 12.49
N THR A 48 3.23 -6.30 13.64
CA THR A 48 2.78 -5.68 14.90
C THR A 48 2.70 -4.16 14.75
N THR A 49 3.70 -3.54 14.14
CA THR A 49 3.72 -2.08 13.89
C THR A 49 2.58 -1.62 13.01
N PHE A 50 2.26 -2.36 11.93
CA PHE A 50 1.13 -2.03 11.06
C PHE A 50 -0.22 -2.24 11.75
N ILE A 51 -0.37 -3.30 12.55
CA ILE A 51 -1.60 -3.54 13.32
C ILE A 51 -1.84 -2.42 14.33
N VAL A 52 -0.81 -2.05 15.09
CA VAL A 52 -0.88 -0.93 16.05
C VAL A 52 -1.18 0.38 15.33
N GLY A 53 -0.54 0.65 14.20
CA GLY A 53 -0.80 1.85 13.39
C GLY A 53 -2.22 1.90 12.82
N GLY A 54 -2.73 0.78 12.32
CA GLY A 54 -4.12 0.64 11.87
C GLY A 54 -5.11 0.95 12.98
N ILE A 55 -4.85 0.45 14.20
CA ILE A 55 -5.68 0.76 15.38
C ILE A 55 -5.60 2.24 15.74
N PHE A 56 -4.40 2.84 15.76
CA PHE A 56 -4.24 4.26 16.11
C PHE A 56 -4.91 5.20 15.09
N THR A 57 -4.76 4.91 13.80
CA THR A 57 -5.45 5.66 12.74
C THR A 57 -6.96 5.52 12.83
N PHE A 58 -7.47 4.33 13.20
CA PHE A 58 -8.90 4.10 13.41
C PHE A 58 -9.44 4.86 14.63
N ILE A 59 -8.75 4.80 15.77
CA ILE A 59 -9.09 5.57 16.98
C ILE A 59 -9.14 7.06 16.67
N HIS A 60 -8.12 7.57 15.97
CA HIS A 60 -8.08 8.97 15.55
C HIS A 60 -9.27 9.31 14.63
N ALA A 61 -9.60 8.45 13.67
CA ALA A 61 -10.73 8.66 12.76
C ALA A 61 -12.07 8.73 13.49
N LEU A 62 -12.34 7.80 14.40
CA LEU A 62 -13.58 7.78 15.17
C LEU A 62 -13.70 8.96 16.14
N LYS A 63 -12.61 9.30 16.83
CA LYS A 63 -12.63 10.36 17.84
C LYS A 63 -12.84 11.75 17.23
N HIS A 64 -12.15 12.06 16.12
CA HIS A 64 -12.32 13.35 15.44
C HIS A 64 -13.58 13.38 14.57
N GLY A 65 -14.11 12.21 14.19
CA GLY A 65 -15.36 12.07 13.47
C GLY A 65 -15.38 12.82 12.14
N GLY A 66 -16.53 13.39 11.80
CA GLY A 66 -16.73 14.09 10.54
C GLY A 66 -16.53 13.15 9.35
N ARG A 67 -15.64 13.52 8.43
CA ARG A 67 -15.31 12.71 7.25
C ARG A 67 -14.18 11.70 7.45
N LEU A 68 -13.53 11.70 8.60
CA LEU A 68 -12.36 10.85 8.85
C LEU A 68 -12.68 9.35 8.94
N PRO A 69 -13.82 8.91 9.54
CA PRO A 69 -14.22 7.51 9.47
C PRO A 69 -14.43 7.04 8.03
N TYR A 70 -15.09 7.86 7.20
CA TYR A 70 -15.31 7.57 5.79
C TYR A 70 -14.00 7.48 5.00
N LEU A 71 -13.05 8.37 5.28
CA LEU A 71 -11.70 8.28 4.72
C LEU A 71 -11.05 6.93 5.08
N TRP A 72 -11.08 6.56 6.36
CA TRP A 72 -10.47 5.31 6.84
C TRP A 72 -11.12 4.07 6.19
N PHE A 73 -12.45 3.99 6.15
CA PHE A 73 -13.15 2.89 5.49
C PHE A 73 -12.92 2.87 3.98
N GLY A 74 -12.86 4.04 3.34
CA GLY A 74 -12.53 4.15 1.93
C GLY A 74 -11.13 3.63 1.62
N ILE A 75 -10.16 3.91 2.50
CA ILE A 75 -8.79 3.41 2.36
C ILE A 75 -8.74 1.89 2.47
N ILE A 76 -9.45 1.29 3.43
CA ILE A 76 -9.57 -0.18 3.53
C ILE A 76 -10.15 -0.78 2.25
N LEU A 77 -11.26 -0.20 1.75
CA LEU A 77 -11.89 -0.66 0.52
C LEU A 77 -10.94 -0.54 -0.68
N HIS A 78 -10.23 0.59 -0.78
CA HIS A 78 -9.24 0.82 -1.83
C HIS A 78 -8.13 -0.24 -1.79
N GLY A 79 -7.56 -0.50 -0.61
CA GLY A 79 -6.53 -1.53 -0.43
C GLY A 79 -7.03 -2.92 -0.81
N LEU A 80 -8.23 -3.31 -0.36
CA LEU A 80 -8.84 -4.58 -0.75
C LEU A 80 -8.99 -4.73 -2.26
N ILE A 81 -9.32 -3.65 -2.97
CA ILE A 81 -9.45 -3.66 -4.44
C ILE A 81 -8.07 -3.81 -5.10
N VAL A 82 -7.04 -3.11 -4.59
CA VAL A 82 -5.67 -3.24 -5.09
C VAL A 82 -5.19 -4.68 -4.95
N GLU A 83 -5.28 -5.25 -3.74
CA GLU A 83 -4.87 -6.64 -3.48
C GLU A 83 -5.66 -7.66 -4.29
N ALA A 84 -6.99 -7.46 -4.42
CA ALA A 84 -7.80 -8.34 -5.23
C ALA A 84 -7.36 -8.32 -6.70
N LEU A 85 -7.05 -7.15 -7.26
CA LEU A 85 -6.58 -7.04 -8.64
C LEU A 85 -5.23 -7.75 -8.82
N SER A 86 -4.30 -7.59 -7.87
CA SER A 86 -3.02 -8.29 -7.88
C SER A 86 -3.17 -9.82 -7.82
N TYR A 87 -4.18 -10.36 -7.15
CA TYR A 87 -4.36 -11.81 -7.05
C TYR A 87 -5.24 -12.43 -8.15
N PHE A 88 -6.12 -11.64 -8.76
CA PHE A 88 -7.07 -12.13 -9.78
C PHE A 88 -6.63 -11.87 -11.22
N LEU A 89 -5.72 -10.92 -11.45
CA LEU A 89 -5.17 -10.64 -12.78
C LEU A 89 -3.75 -11.22 -12.88
N PRO A 90 -3.51 -12.24 -13.72
CA PRO A 90 -2.19 -12.88 -13.84
C PRO A 90 -1.06 -11.91 -14.17
N ASP A 91 -1.31 -10.92 -15.03
CA ASP A 91 -0.32 -9.90 -15.42
C ASP A 91 0.04 -8.92 -14.29
N VAL A 92 -0.67 -8.98 -13.15
CA VAL A 92 -0.46 -8.13 -11.97
C VAL A 92 -0.01 -8.94 -10.75
N ASP A 93 -0.08 -10.28 -10.78
CA ASP A 93 0.40 -11.18 -9.71
C ASP A 93 1.94 -11.31 -9.79
N ASN A 94 2.64 -10.21 -9.51
CA ASN A 94 4.10 -10.13 -9.62
C ASN A 94 4.82 -10.03 -8.27
N PHE A 95 4.12 -10.32 -7.17
CA PHE A 95 4.73 -10.43 -5.84
C PHE A 95 4.04 -11.48 -4.96
N TRP A 96 4.81 -12.05 -4.04
CA TRP A 96 4.31 -13.06 -3.10
C TRP A 96 4.78 -12.82 -1.68
N HIS A 97 3.82 -12.70 -0.76
CA HIS A 97 4.09 -12.59 0.67
C HIS A 97 4.57 -13.91 1.27
N SER A 98 5.51 -13.80 2.20
CA SER A 98 5.77 -14.88 3.15
C SER A 98 4.56 -15.10 4.07
N GLN A 99 4.45 -16.30 4.62
CA GLN A 99 3.37 -16.67 5.53
C GLN A 99 3.49 -15.91 6.84
N THR A 100 2.32 -15.60 7.41
CA THR A 100 2.19 -14.83 8.64
C THR A 100 1.29 -15.56 9.64
N PRO A 101 1.37 -15.22 10.94
CA PRO A 101 0.54 -15.86 11.97
C PRO A 101 -0.96 -15.79 11.67
N ILE A 102 -1.42 -14.74 10.99
CA ILE A 102 -2.80 -14.62 10.51
C ILE A 102 -2.78 -14.20 9.05
N ILE A 103 -3.22 -15.10 8.17
CA ILE A 103 -3.25 -14.87 6.73
C ILE A 103 -4.62 -15.26 6.16
N LEU A 104 -5.09 -14.47 5.19
CA LEU A 104 -6.42 -14.55 4.60
C LEU A 104 -6.37 -15.00 3.14
N LEU A 105 -7.53 -15.35 2.60
CA LEU A 105 -7.80 -15.54 1.17
C LEU A 105 -6.83 -16.52 0.48
N GLY A 106 -6.90 -17.78 0.87
CA GLY A 106 -6.07 -18.84 0.28
C GLY A 106 -4.59 -18.72 0.64
N ARG A 107 -4.29 -18.12 1.79
CA ARG A 107 -2.91 -17.88 2.28
C ARG A 107 -2.11 -16.89 1.42
N ARG A 108 -2.79 -15.91 0.83
CA ARG A 108 -2.20 -14.86 -0.03
C ARG A 108 -2.14 -13.49 0.66
N LEU A 109 -3.09 -13.17 1.53
CA LEU A 109 -3.26 -11.82 2.08
C LEU A 109 -2.96 -11.77 3.58
N PRO A 110 -1.75 -11.41 4.01
CA PRO A 110 -1.45 -11.22 5.43
C PRO A 110 -2.37 -10.18 6.07
N LEU A 111 -2.81 -10.42 7.31
CA LEU A 111 -3.77 -9.52 8.00
C LEU A 111 -3.28 -8.06 8.04
N HIS A 112 -1.99 -7.86 8.28
CA HIS A 112 -1.42 -6.52 8.42
C HIS A 112 -1.49 -5.70 7.13
N ILE A 113 -1.53 -6.33 5.94
CA ILE A 113 -1.64 -5.64 4.65
C ILE A 113 -2.95 -4.86 4.57
N LEU A 114 -4.04 -5.35 5.18
CA LEU A 114 -5.28 -4.59 5.28
C LEU A 114 -5.10 -3.27 6.04
N LEU A 115 -4.20 -3.26 7.04
CA LEU A 115 -3.94 -2.10 7.91
C LEU A 115 -2.77 -1.24 7.43
N LEU A 116 -1.96 -1.75 6.50
CA LEU A 116 -0.91 -1.01 5.81
C LEU A 116 -1.47 0.20 5.06
N TYR A 117 -2.56 0.03 4.30
CA TYR A 117 -3.16 1.12 3.55
C TYR A 117 -3.57 2.30 4.45
N PRO A 118 -4.30 2.11 5.57
CA PRO A 118 -4.52 3.19 6.54
C PRO A 118 -3.23 3.78 7.09
N VAL A 119 -2.25 2.96 7.47
CA VAL A 119 -0.96 3.47 7.99
C VAL A 119 -0.29 4.41 7.00
N PHE A 120 -0.35 4.14 5.71
CA PHE A 120 0.22 5.02 4.68
C PHE A 120 -0.71 6.18 4.35
N LEU A 121 -1.87 5.91 3.76
CA LEU A 121 -2.75 6.93 3.20
C LEU A 121 -3.35 7.83 4.29
N TYR A 122 -3.73 7.27 5.45
CA TYR A 122 -4.37 8.07 6.50
C TYR A 122 -3.36 9.02 7.14
N ASN A 123 -2.18 8.53 7.54
CA ASN A 123 -1.14 9.39 8.10
C ASN A 123 -0.72 10.49 7.12
N ALA A 124 -0.47 10.13 5.85
CA ALA A 124 -0.15 11.10 4.81
C ALA A 124 -1.29 12.13 4.62
N SER A 125 -2.55 11.70 4.60
CA SER A 125 -3.71 12.58 4.47
C SER A 125 -3.83 13.56 5.64
N ILE A 126 -3.64 13.10 6.87
CA ILE A 126 -3.70 13.97 8.06
C ILE A 126 -2.55 14.97 8.06
N ALA A 127 -1.33 14.55 7.74
CA ALA A 127 -0.17 15.43 7.66
C ALA A 127 -0.35 16.51 6.58
N VAL A 128 -0.75 16.12 5.37
CA VAL A 128 -0.97 17.04 4.25
C VAL A 128 -2.16 17.96 4.49
N ALA A 129 -3.21 17.51 5.18
CA ALA A 129 -4.32 18.37 5.56
C ALA A 129 -3.88 19.58 6.40
N LYS A 130 -2.78 19.46 7.18
CA LYS A 130 -2.19 20.57 7.94
C LYS A 130 -1.48 21.60 7.06
N MET A 131 -1.06 21.23 5.85
CA MET A 131 -0.49 22.14 4.86
C MET A 131 -1.55 23.04 4.22
N ARG A 132 -2.84 22.72 4.39
CA ARG A 132 -4.00 23.49 3.89
C ARG A 132 -3.97 23.74 2.39
N LEU A 133 -3.41 22.80 1.63
CA LEU A 133 -3.38 22.86 0.18
C LEU A 133 -4.80 22.89 -0.40
N PRO A 134 -4.99 23.53 -1.57
CA PRO A 134 -6.26 23.47 -2.27
C PRO A 134 -6.56 22.03 -2.70
N LYS A 135 -7.87 21.69 -2.78
CA LYS A 135 -8.37 20.33 -3.06
C LYS A 135 -7.80 19.66 -4.32
N TRP A 136 -7.29 20.44 -5.28
CA TRP A 136 -6.70 19.92 -6.51
C TRP A 136 -5.20 19.58 -6.36
N SER A 137 -4.50 20.22 -5.42
CA SER A 137 -3.05 20.07 -5.20
C SER A 137 -2.74 19.06 -4.10
N GLU A 138 -3.59 19.03 -3.07
CA GLU A 138 -3.52 18.10 -1.95
C GLU A 138 -3.34 16.62 -2.33
N PRO A 139 -4.02 16.05 -3.34
CA PRO A 139 -3.87 14.63 -3.65
C PRO A 139 -2.42 14.25 -4.02
N PHE A 140 -1.70 15.13 -4.72
CA PHE A 140 -0.31 14.90 -5.11
C PHE A 140 0.64 14.94 -3.91
N ALA A 141 0.39 15.83 -2.96
CA ALA A 141 1.14 15.86 -1.69
C ALA A 141 0.87 14.59 -0.86
N VAL A 142 -0.36 14.08 -0.85
CA VAL A 142 -0.65 12.80 -0.18
C VAL A 142 0.07 11.66 -0.89
N GLY A 143 0.07 11.63 -2.23
CA GLY A 143 0.81 10.64 -3.01
C GLY A 143 2.30 10.57 -2.65
N LEU A 144 2.98 11.72 -2.63
CA LEU A 144 4.40 11.76 -2.21
C LEU A 144 4.58 11.44 -0.73
N GLY A 145 3.63 11.83 0.13
CA GLY A 145 3.65 11.49 1.55
C GLY A 145 3.51 10.00 1.81
N VAL A 146 2.70 9.29 1.00
CA VAL A 146 2.59 7.82 1.05
C VAL A 146 3.91 7.17 0.69
N VAL A 147 4.54 7.58 -0.42
CA VAL A 147 5.86 7.05 -0.82
C VAL A 147 6.90 7.27 0.29
N LEU A 148 6.90 8.45 0.92
CA LEU A 148 7.83 8.74 2.02
C LEU A 148 7.68 7.77 3.21
N ILE A 149 6.45 7.44 3.57
CA ILE A 149 6.16 6.49 4.68
C ILE A 149 6.50 5.05 4.28
N ASP A 150 6.30 4.72 3.01
CA ASP A 150 6.45 3.38 2.45
C ASP A 150 7.92 2.97 2.23
N ILE A 151 8.78 3.86 1.71
CA ILE A 151 10.20 3.59 1.39
C ILE A 151 10.94 2.69 2.41
N PRO A 152 10.96 3.01 3.73
CA PRO A 152 11.70 2.17 4.68
C PRO A 152 11.09 0.77 4.82
N TYR A 153 9.77 0.65 4.70
CA TYR A 153 9.10 -0.64 4.73
C TYR A 153 9.42 -1.44 3.46
N ASP A 154 9.26 -0.83 2.28
CA ASP A 154 9.43 -1.52 0.99
C ASP A 154 10.87 -2.04 0.84
N ILE A 155 11.86 -1.17 1.08
CA ILE A 155 13.28 -1.54 0.96
C ILE A 155 13.67 -2.62 1.97
N VAL A 156 13.42 -2.40 3.26
CA VAL A 156 13.91 -3.31 4.30
C VAL A 156 13.20 -4.66 4.22
N SER A 157 11.90 -4.66 4.02
CA SER A 157 11.10 -5.88 4.08
C SER A 157 11.37 -6.85 2.93
N VAL A 158 11.70 -6.35 1.73
CA VAL A 158 12.12 -7.22 0.61
C VAL A 158 13.43 -7.94 0.93
N HIS A 159 14.38 -7.26 1.59
CA HIS A 159 15.65 -7.89 2.00
C HIS A 159 15.41 -9.00 3.04
N PHE A 160 14.51 -8.80 3.99
CA PHE A 160 14.10 -9.81 4.97
C PHE A 160 13.06 -10.82 4.43
N LEU A 161 12.80 -10.82 3.12
CA LEU A 161 11.88 -11.74 2.44
C LEU A 161 10.47 -11.76 3.04
N HIS A 162 9.99 -10.62 3.57
CA HIS A 162 8.59 -10.46 3.98
C HIS A 162 7.65 -10.66 2.78
N TRP A 163 8.08 -10.19 1.60
CA TRP A 163 7.58 -10.60 0.30
C TRP A 163 8.72 -10.62 -0.70
N THR A 164 8.44 -11.23 -1.86
CA THR A 164 9.36 -11.32 -2.99
C THR A 164 8.66 -10.84 -4.24
N TRP A 165 9.37 -10.08 -5.05
CA TRP A 165 8.95 -9.68 -6.39
C TRP A 165 9.28 -10.77 -7.41
N HIS A 166 8.54 -10.83 -8.50
CA HIS A 166 8.86 -11.67 -9.66
C HIS A 166 10.22 -11.26 -10.23
N ASP A 167 11.12 -12.22 -10.44
CA ASP A 167 12.52 -11.90 -10.77
C ASP A 167 12.70 -11.41 -12.21
N THR A 168 11.97 -12.02 -13.15
CA THR A 168 12.13 -11.84 -14.60
C THR A 168 11.03 -11.01 -15.28
N ASP A 169 10.04 -10.49 -14.53
CA ASP A 169 8.98 -9.65 -15.11
C ASP A 169 9.57 -8.32 -15.64
N PRO A 170 9.47 -8.04 -16.95
CA PRO A 170 10.07 -6.85 -17.56
C PRO A 170 9.46 -5.55 -17.05
N ASN A 171 8.22 -5.55 -16.53
CA ASN A 171 7.59 -4.36 -15.99
C ASN A 171 8.19 -3.91 -14.66
N ILE A 172 8.89 -4.80 -13.94
CA ILE A 172 9.46 -4.52 -12.62
C ILE A 172 10.95 -4.80 -12.54
N ALA A 173 11.61 -4.96 -13.70
CA ALA A 173 13.03 -5.25 -13.80
C ALA A 173 13.92 -4.13 -13.24
N ASP A 174 13.55 -2.87 -13.47
CA ASP A 174 14.28 -1.70 -12.98
C ASP A 174 14.01 -1.49 -11.48
N ARG A 175 15.05 -1.66 -10.65
CA ARG A 175 14.94 -1.70 -9.18
C ARG A 175 15.84 -0.70 -8.47
N HIS A 176 15.38 -0.27 -7.30
CA HIS A 176 16.12 0.49 -6.29
C HIS A 176 16.14 -0.31 -5.00
N TYR A 177 17.31 -0.81 -4.59
CA TYR A 177 17.45 -1.71 -3.43
C TYR A 177 16.48 -2.91 -3.52
N TRP A 178 16.47 -3.62 -4.64
CA TRP A 178 15.58 -4.77 -4.94
C TRP A 178 14.09 -4.48 -5.04
N VAL A 179 13.66 -3.25 -4.75
CA VAL A 179 12.28 -2.78 -4.93
C VAL A 179 12.11 -2.19 -6.34
N PRO A 180 11.09 -2.60 -7.11
CA PRO A 180 10.81 -2.00 -8.41
C PRO A 180 10.48 -0.51 -8.31
N TRP A 181 10.99 0.30 -9.24
CA TRP A 181 10.61 1.72 -9.31
C TRP A 181 9.09 1.91 -9.49
N ASN A 182 8.44 0.94 -10.11
CA ASN A 182 7.00 0.92 -10.29
C ASN A 182 6.25 0.87 -8.97
N SER A 183 6.79 0.25 -7.91
CA SER A 183 6.17 0.23 -6.58
C SER A 183 5.93 1.66 -6.07
N TYR A 184 6.97 2.50 -6.05
CA TYR A 184 6.87 3.90 -5.63
C TYR A 184 5.96 4.71 -6.55
N TYR A 185 6.00 4.42 -7.85
CA TYR A 185 5.11 5.05 -8.82
C TYR A 185 3.64 4.73 -8.51
N PHE A 186 3.29 3.45 -8.33
CA PHE A 186 1.96 2.98 -8.00
C PHE A 186 1.47 3.59 -6.70
N HIS A 187 2.28 3.55 -5.64
CA HIS A 187 1.94 4.17 -4.36
C HIS A 187 1.65 5.68 -4.49
N ALA A 188 2.44 6.41 -5.27
CA ALA A 188 2.21 7.83 -5.50
C ALA A 188 0.90 8.10 -6.25
N THR A 189 0.67 7.43 -7.39
CA THR A 189 -0.48 7.72 -8.25
C THR A 189 -1.79 7.18 -7.69
N PHE A 190 -1.78 6.01 -7.05
CA PHE A 190 -3.00 5.40 -6.51
C PHE A 190 -3.48 6.19 -5.30
N ALA A 191 -2.57 6.61 -4.41
CA ALA A 191 -2.92 7.48 -3.30
C ALA A 191 -3.41 8.86 -3.77
N ALA A 192 -2.74 9.47 -4.76
CA ALA A 192 -3.20 10.73 -5.33
C ALA A 192 -4.58 10.58 -5.98
N SER A 193 -4.81 9.51 -6.73
CA SER A 193 -6.10 9.25 -7.35
C SER A 193 -7.22 9.02 -6.32
N PHE A 194 -6.96 8.19 -5.32
CA PHE A 194 -7.89 7.94 -4.23
C PHE A 194 -8.32 9.24 -3.54
N ILE A 195 -7.37 10.10 -3.16
CA ILE A 195 -7.69 11.38 -2.49
C ILE A 195 -8.40 12.35 -3.45
N PHE A 196 -8.04 12.37 -4.72
CA PHE A 196 -8.76 13.13 -5.73
C PHE A 196 -10.23 12.73 -5.77
N TRP A 197 -10.52 11.43 -5.91
CA TRP A 197 -11.90 10.92 -5.94
C TRP A 197 -12.63 11.13 -4.62
N PHE A 198 -11.94 11.03 -3.48
CA PHE A 198 -12.49 11.28 -2.15
C PHE A 198 -13.04 12.72 -2.01
N HIS A 199 -12.40 13.69 -2.67
CA HIS A 199 -12.86 15.06 -2.68
C HIS A 199 -13.81 15.37 -3.84
N PHE A 200 -13.60 14.74 -5.00
CA PHE A 200 -14.34 15.04 -6.23
C PHE A 200 -15.74 14.43 -6.25
N THR A 201 -15.89 13.14 -5.93
CA THR A 201 -17.20 12.45 -5.89
C THR A 201 -18.20 13.19 -5.01
N ARG A 202 -17.70 13.73 -3.90
CA ARG A 202 -18.47 14.56 -2.98
C ARG A 202 -19.01 15.84 -3.60
N LYS A 203 -18.26 16.50 -4.48
CA LYS A 203 -18.75 17.72 -5.18
C LYS A 203 -19.96 17.42 -6.06
N LEU A 204 -20.10 16.19 -6.54
CA LEU A 204 -21.20 15.75 -7.40
C LEU A 204 -22.41 15.30 -6.57
N ILE A 205 -22.18 14.61 -5.45
CA ILE A 205 -23.24 13.90 -4.72
C ILE A 205 -23.71 14.66 -3.47
N CYS A 206 -22.81 15.33 -2.75
CA CYS A 206 -23.11 15.96 -1.47
C CYS A 206 -23.37 17.47 -1.61
N LYS A 207 -24.23 18.01 -0.73
CA LYS A 207 -24.60 19.42 -0.71
C LYS A 207 -23.67 20.27 0.16
N THR A 208 -23.08 19.67 1.17
CA THR A 208 -22.19 20.36 2.12
C THR A 208 -20.92 20.84 1.39
N LYS A 209 -20.58 22.13 1.50
CA LYS A 209 -19.41 22.71 0.81
C LYS A 209 -18.11 22.59 1.60
N GLU A 210 -18.23 22.59 2.93
CA GLU A 210 -17.11 22.46 3.86
C GLU A 210 -16.36 21.13 3.66
N LYS A 211 -15.02 21.17 3.67
CA LYS A 211 -14.19 20.03 3.24
C LYS A 211 -14.29 18.82 4.15
N TRP A 212 -14.31 19.03 5.46
CA TRP A 212 -14.24 17.97 6.47
C TRP A 212 -15.55 17.74 7.24
N GLN A 213 -16.58 18.56 6.96
CA GLN A 213 -17.92 18.38 7.51
C GLN A 213 -18.68 17.31 6.70
N PRO A 214 -19.26 16.30 7.35
CA PRO A 214 -20.04 15.27 6.66
C PRO A 214 -21.38 15.84 6.17
N ASP A 215 -21.90 15.30 5.06
CA ASP A 215 -23.32 15.41 4.68
C ASP A 215 -24.11 14.26 5.37
N THR A 216 -25.13 13.71 4.71
CA THR A 216 -25.87 12.55 5.21
C THR A 216 -25.08 11.24 5.04
N PHE A 217 -25.30 10.31 5.97
CA PHE A 217 -24.64 8.99 5.96
C PHE A 217 -24.73 8.27 4.60
N PRO A 218 -25.90 8.15 3.94
CA PRO A 218 -25.98 7.43 2.66
C PRO A 218 -25.14 8.07 1.55
N ARG A 219 -25.05 9.40 1.52
CA ARG A 219 -24.27 10.12 0.49
C ARG A 219 -22.78 9.98 0.73
N GLU A 220 -22.32 10.17 1.96
CA GLU A 220 -20.90 10.01 2.30
C GLU A 220 -20.47 8.54 2.14
N PHE A 221 -21.34 7.59 2.49
CA PHE A 221 -21.09 6.17 2.25
C PHE A 221 -20.99 5.85 0.76
N ALA A 222 -21.93 6.33 -0.07
CA ALA A 222 -21.85 6.15 -1.53
C ALA A 222 -20.58 6.78 -2.13
N CYS A 223 -20.20 7.98 -1.68
CA CYS A 223 -18.95 8.62 -2.10
C CYS A 223 -17.73 7.77 -1.69
N THR A 224 -17.76 7.16 -0.50
CA THR A 224 -16.69 6.30 0.01
C THR A 224 -16.53 5.05 -0.86
N ILE A 225 -17.63 4.39 -1.22
CA ILE A 225 -17.62 3.24 -2.12
C ILE A 225 -17.06 3.62 -3.49
N LEU A 226 -17.57 4.71 -4.09
CA LEU A 226 -17.09 5.20 -5.39
C LEU A 226 -15.60 5.57 -5.35
N THR A 227 -15.15 6.17 -4.26
CA THR A 227 -13.75 6.53 -4.07
C THR A 227 -12.86 5.29 -4.03
N GLY A 228 -13.23 4.26 -3.28
CA GLY A 228 -12.49 3.00 -3.23
C GLY A 228 -12.38 2.33 -4.60
N LEU A 229 -13.48 2.32 -5.36
CA LEU A 229 -13.55 1.74 -6.71
C LEU A 229 -12.77 2.53 -7.77
N LEU A 230 -12.83 3.86 -7.72
CA LEU A 230 -12.22 4.73 -8.74
C LEU A 230 -10.75 5.05 -8.48
N GLY A 231 -10.25 4.82 -7.26
CA GLY A 231 -8.85 5.06 -6.89
C GLY A 231 -7.87 4.30 -7.77
N VAL A 232 -8.12 3.00 -8.02
CA VAL A 232 -7.23 2.18 -8.85
C VAL A 232 -7.25 2.60 -10.32
N PRO A 233 -8.41 2.65 -11.02
CA PRO A 233 -8.44 3.09 -12.42
C PRO A 233 -7.84 4.48 -12.63
N GLY A 234 -8.08 5.41 -11.71
CA GLY A 234 -7.51 6.75 -11.83
C GLY A 234 -6.01 6.79 -11.56
N GLY A 235 -5.48 5.93 -10.68
CA GLY A 235 -4.04 5.77 -10.46
C GLY A 235 -3.33 5.21 -11.70
N VAL A 236 -3.93 4.17 -12.30
CA VAL A 236 -3.48 3.61 -13.59
C VAL A 236 -3.46 4.70 -14.67
N LEU A 237 -4.53 5.49 -14.81
CA LEU A 237 -4.58 6.57 -15.80
C LEU A 237 -3.51 7.67 -15.59
N MET A 238 -2.99 7.86 -14.38
CA MET A 238 -1.85 8.75 -14.13
C MET A 238 -0.49 8.08 -14.42
N PHE A 239 -0.43 6.75 -14.35
CA PHE A 239 0.74 5.94 -14.65
C PHE A 239 0.97 5.82 -16.17
N LEU A 240 -0.05 5.40 -16.92
CA LEU A 240 0.07 5.02 -18.33
C LEU A 240 0.73 6.08 -19.24
N PRO A 241 0.40 7.39 -19.17
CA PRO A 241 0.85 8.36 -20.17
C PRO A 241 2.35 8.68 -20.11
N ILE A 242 2.98 8.45 -18.97
CA ILE A 242 4.41 8.70 -18.76
C ILE A 242 5.17 7.39 -18.88
N TYR A 243 4.69 6.34 -18.20
CA TYR A 243 5.42 5.09 -18.08
C TYR A 243 5.54 4.36 -19.43
N HIS A 244 4.45 3.85 -20.00
CA HIS A 244 4.52 2.98 -21.19
C HIS A 244 5.14 3.67 -22.42
N PRO A 245 4.85 4.94 -22.73
CA PRO A 245 5.53 5.60 -23.85
C PRO A 245 7.05 5.68 -23.64
N LEU A 246 7.52 6.05 -22.45
CA LEU A 246 8.94 6.26 -22.21
C LEU A 246 9.68 4.95 -21.97
N HIS A 247 9.18 4.11 -21.06
CA HIS A 247 9.80 2.85 -20.69
C HIS A 247 9.64 1.81 -21.79
N ASP A 248 8.42 1.49 -22.22
CA ASP A 248 8.24 0.34 -23.13
C ASP A 248 8.62 0.68 -24.57
N ASN A 249 8.21 1.85 -25.08
CA ASN A 249 8.50 2.20 -26.49
C ASN A 249 9.91 2.78 -26.68
N TYR A 250 10.40 3.58 -25.73
CA TYR A 250 11.71 4.25 -25.84
C TYR A 250 12.80 3.65 -24.93
N ARG A 251 12.50 2.61 -24.13
CA ARG A 251 13.47 1.93 -23.26
C ARG A 251 14.15 2.86 -22.26
N VAL A 252 13.41 3.88 -21.80
CA VAL A 252 13.85 4.79 -20.74
C VAL A 252 13.70 4.08 -19.40
N HIS A 253 14.77 4.02 -18.62
CA HIS A 253 14.78 3.40 -17.30
C HIS A 253 13.68 3.95 -16.37
N SER A 254 13.00 3.09 -15.62
CA SER A 254 11.83 3.43 -14.80
C SER A 254 12.12 4.43 -13.68
N GLU A 255 13.38 4.54 -13.24
CA GLU A 255 13.82 5.62 -12.35
C GLU A 255 13.52 7.01 -12.95
N VAL A 256 13.81 7.19 -14.24
CA VAL A 256 13.62 8.48 -14.93
C VAL A 256 12.12 8.79 -15.06
N THR A 257 11.30 7.79 -15.37
CA THR A 257 9.85 7.97 -15.49
C THR A 257 9.24 8.34 -14.12
N PHE A 258 9.70 7.73 -13.04
CA PHE A 258 9.33 8.10 -11.67
C PHE A 258 9.76 9.52 -11.32
N PHE A 259 11.01 9.94 -11.60
CA PHE A 259 11.45 11.30 -11.30
C PHE A 259 10.73 12.37 -12.11
N ILE A 260 10.29 12.07 -13.34
CA ILE A 260 9.40 12.95 -14.11
C ILE A 260 8.06 13.12 -13.38
N LEU A 261 7.43 12.03 -12.96
CA LEU A 261 6.19 12.08 -12.17
C LEU A 261 6.40 12.87 -10.87
N PHE A 262 7.47 12.57 -10.14
CA PHE A 262 7.84 13.24 -8.90
C PHE A 262 7.98 14.75 -9.09
N ALA A 263 8.67 15.19 -10.14
CA ALA A 263 8.82 16.60 -10.48
C ALA A 263 7.47 17.26 -10.83
N ILE A 264 6.60 16.57 -11.57
CA ILE A 264 5.23 17.05 -11.87
C ILE A 264 4.43 17.22 -10.57
N PHE A 265 4.47 16.22 -9.67
CA PHE A 265 3.76 16.28 -8.39
C PHE A 265 4.28 17.43 -7.54
N LEU A 266 5.60 17.60 -7.41
CA LEU A 266 6.20 18.73 -6.70
C LEU A 266 5.79 20.08 -7.28
N LEU A 267 5.73 20.20 -8.61
CA LEU A 267 5.29 21.42 -9.28
C LEU A 267 3.82 21.74 -8.95
N LEU A 268 2.94 20.75 -8.99
CA LEU A 268 1.52 20.90 -8.65
C LEU A 268 1.31 21.26 -7.17
N ILE A 269 2.14 20.70 -6.28
CA ILE A 269 2.17 21.05 -4.85
C ILE A 269 2.60 22.50 -4.68
N TRP A 270 3.71 22.88 -5.31
CA TRP A 270 4.25 24.23 -5.23
C TRP A 270 3.26 25.28 -5.75
N LEU A 271 2.61 25.02 -6.90
CA LEU A 271 1.54 25.88 -7.42
C LEU A 271 0.35 25.99 -6.46
N GLY A 272 -0.01 24.89 -5.79
CA GLY A 272 -1.06 24.90 -4.77
C GLY A 272 -0.70 25.73 -3.54
N MET A 273 0.55 25.64 -3.08
CA MET A 273 1.06 26.45 -1.98
C MET A 273 1.01 27.95 -2.31
N ARG A 274 1.34 28.34 -3.54
CA ARG A 274 1.27 29.75 -4.00
C ARG A 274 -0.14 30.31 -3.99
N ASN A 275 -1.14 29.46 -4.21
CA ASN A 275 -2.56 29.83 -4.18
C ASN A 275 -3.20 29.73 -2.79
N THR A 276 -2.45 29.25 -1.79
CA THR A 276 -2.97 29.08 -0.42
C THR A 276 -2.83 30.39 0.35
N ASN A 277 -3.93 30.90 0.88
CA ASN A 277 -3.95 32.15 1.64
C ASN A 277 -3.24 31.96 3.00
N GLN A 278 -2.00 32.43 3.12
CA GLN A 278 -1.16 32.26 4.32
C GLN A 278 -1.77 32.82 5.61
N LYS A 279 -2.73 33.75 5.53
CA LYS A 279 -3.41 34.35 6.70
C LYS A 279 -4.19 33.35 7.54
N GLU A 280 -4.54 32.18 6.98
CA GLU A 280 -5.23 31.13 7.74
C GLU A 280 -4.29 30.29 8.63
N PHE A 281 -2.98 30.25 8.37
CA PHE A 281 -2.01 29.42 9.12
C PHE A 281 -1.90 29.79 10.61
N GLN A 282 -2.34 30.98 11.02
CA GLN A 282 -2.14 31.54 12.37
C GLN A 282 -3.02 30.94 13.47
N LYS A 283 -4.00 30.09 13.17
CA LYS A 283 -4.75 29.40 14.23
C LYS A 283 -3.90 28.24 14.77
N GLN A 284 -3.26 28.44 15.93
CA GLN A 284 -2.60 27.37 16.67
C GLN A 284 -3.60 26.22 16.87
N VAL A 285 -3.28 25.07 16.32
CA VAL A 285 -4.04 23.84 16.55
C VAL A 285 -3.38 23.16 17.74
N GLU A 286 -4.07 23.09 18.86
CA GLU A 286 -3.60 22.32 20.02
C GLU A 286 -3.42 20.86 19.60
N LEU A 287 -2.31 20.25 20.01
CA LEU A 287 -1.99 18.88 19.69
C LEU A 287 -2.86 17.96 20.56
N ASP A 288 -3.93 17.44 20.00
CA ASP A 288 -4.77 16.45 20.66
C ASP A 288 -4.01 15.12 20.83
N TRP A 289 -4.26 14.40 21.91
CA TRP A 289 -3.52 13.17 22.25
C TRP A 289 -3.65 12.08 21.17
N SER A 290 -4.79 12.02 20.48
CA SER A 290 -5.01 11.10 19.35
C SER A 290 -4.16 11.47 18.15
N THR A 291 -3.92 12.76 17.89
CA THR A 291 -2.95 13.19 16.87
C THR A 291 -1.53 12.83 17.31
N GLY A 292 -1.25 12.89 18.61
CA GLY A 292 -0.02 12.35 19.21
C GLY A 292 0.21 10.87 18.91
N LEU A 293 -0.85 10.04 18.93
CA LEU A 293 -0.73 8.61 18.57
C LEU A 293 -0.19 8.40 17.15
N LEU A 294 -0.63 9.21 16.19
CA LEU A 294 -0.16 9.10 14.79
C LEU A 294 1.34 9.40 14.69
N LEU A 295 1.80 10.44 15.39
CA LEU A 295 3.22 10.80 15.43
C LEU A 295 4.06 9.72 16.12
N VAL A 296 3.58 9.20 17.26
CA VAL A 296 4.25 8.10 17.97
C VAL A 296 4.34 6.86 17.08
N HIS A 297 3.27 6.53 16.35
CA HIS A 297 3.30 5.41 15.41
C HIS A 297 4.32 5.63 14.29
N LEU A 298 4.36 6.80 13.65
CA LEU A 298 5.35 7.09 12.62
C LEU A 298 6.79 6.99 13.17
N LEU A 299 7.04 7.50 14.39
CA LEU A 299 8.34 7.35 15.03
C LEU A 299 8.69 5.88 15.25
N ILE A 300 7.75 5.05 15.73
CA ILE A 300 7.95 3.61 15.88
C ILE A 300 8.21 2.95 14.53
N HIS A 301 7.45 3.29 13.49
CA HIS A 301 7.59 2.78 12.13
C HIS A 301 9.00 3.02 11.58
N TYR A 302 9.45 4.27 11.51
CA TYR A 302 10.79 4.58 11.01
C TYR A 302 11.89 4.00 11.91
N SER A 303 11.72 4.05 13.24
CA SER A 303 12.71 3.51 14.17
C SER A 303 12.83 1.99 14.05
N LEU A 304 11.72 1.29 13.79
CA LEU A 304 11.72 -0.16 13.62
C LEU A 304 12.52 -0.57 12.39
N PHE A 305 12.22 0.02 11.22
CA PHE A 305 12.95 -0.34 10.00
C PHE A 305 14.41 0.07 10.05
N LEU A 306 14.74 1.18 10.72
CA LEU A 306 16.14 1.52 11.01
C LEU A 306 16.78 0.52 11.98
N ALA A 307 16.09 0.07 13.02
CA ALA A 307 16.61 -0.92 13.94
C ALA A 307 16.81 -2.28 13.27
N MET A 308 15.92 -2.67 12.35
CA MET A 308 16.06 -3.90 11.56
C MET A 308 17.36 -3.90 10.75
N THR A 309 17.70 -2.79 10.09
CA THR A 309 18.94 -2.71 9.29
C THR A 309 20.22 -2.69 10.13
N ILE A 310 20.14 -2.31 11.41
CA ILE A 310 21.32 -2.24 12.31
C ILE A 310 21.52 -3.55 13.09
N PHE A 311 20.43 -4.16 13.57
CA PHE A 311 20.49 -5.24 14.56
C PHE A 311 20.13 -6.63 14.01
N PHE A 312 19.44 -6.71 12.88
CA PHE A 312 19.02 -7.98 12.29
C PHE A 312 19.79 -8.26 11.01
N LYS A 313 19.83 -9.55 10.64
CA LYS A 313 20.55 -10.05 9.48
C LYS A 313 19.58 -10.82 8.58
N PRO A 314 19.42 -10.40 7.31
CA PRO A 314 18.54 -11.09 6.38
C PRO A 314 18.85 -12.59 6.22
N GLU A 315 20.12 -12.97 6.28
CA GLU A 315 20.57 -14.36 6.14
C GLU A 315 20.10 -15.30 7.25
N ASP A 316 19.67 -14.76 8.40
CA ASP A 316 19.18 -15.54 9.54
C ASP A 316 17.67 -15.85 9.41
N GLU A 317 16.98 -15.24 8.45
CA GLU A 317 15.53 -15.41 8.27
C GLU A 317 15.18 -16.45 7.19
N VAL A 318 14.17 -17.28 7.50
CA VAL A 318 13.66 -18.32 6.60
C VAL A 318 12.22 -17.99 6.22
N ALA A 319 12.05 -17.44 5.02
CA ALA A 319 10.74 -17.20 4.43
C ALA A 319 10.08 -18.49 3.96
N ILE A 320 8.79 -18.61 4.23
CA ILE A 320 7.96 -19.76 3.85
C ILE A 320 6.69 -19.24 3.17
N GLY A 321 6.13 -19.99 2.23
CA GLY A 321 4.86 -19.62 1.61
C GLY A 321 4.83 -19.82 0.11
N LEU A 322 3.84 -19.19 -0.50
CA LEU A 322 3.74 -19.13 -1.95
C LEU A 322 4.87 -18.28 -2.49
N LYS A 323 5.49 -18.76 -3.55
CA LYS A 323 6.59 -18.13 -4.26
C LYS A 323 6.36 -18.31 -5.75
N GLU A 324 7.18 -17.63 -6.55
CA GLU A 324 7.24 -17.83 -7.99
C GLU A 324 7.38 -19.34 -8.30
N PRO A 325 6.51 -19.91 -9.16
CA PRO A 325 6.63 -21.31 -9.54
C PRO A 325 7.97 -21.59 -10.23
N ILE A 326 8.68 -22.63 -9.79
CA ILE A 326 9.93 -23.04 -10.43
C ILE A 326 9.60 -23.82 -11.70
N GLY A 327 10.03 -23.29 -12.85
CA GLY A 327 9.86 -23.88 -14.18
C GLY A 327 11.19 -24.04 -14.91
N SER A 328 11.14 -24.54 -16.16
CA SER A 328 12.31 -24.54 -17.03
C SER A 328 12.66 -23.09 -17.39
N CYS A 329 13.94 -22.72 -17.33
CA CYS A 329 14.40 -21.38 -17.73
C CYS A 329 14.20 -21.09 -19.23
N ASP A 330 13.88 -22.12 -20.02
CA ASP A 330 13.62 -22.02 -21.46
C ASP A 330 12.14 -21.75 -21.80
N GLU A 331 11.25 -21.71 -20.80
CA GLU A 331 9.82 -21.41 -20.97
C GLU A 331 9.53 -19.94 -20.68
N TYR A 332 8.85 -19.27 -21.61
CA TYR A 332 8.46 -17.87 -21.50
C TYR A 332 6.93 -17.76 -21.52
N VAL A 333 6.41 -16.81 -20.76
CA VAL A 333 4.99 -16.47 -20.74
C VAL A 333 4.86 -15.00 -21.15
N ASP A 334 3.91 -14.70 -22.03
CA ASP A 334 3.62 -13.33 -22.42
C ASP A 334 3.04 -12.57 -21.23
N VAL A 335 3.59 -11.39 -20.94
CA VAL A 335 3.07 -10.47 -19.91
C VAL A 335 2.44 -9.28 -20.62
N TYR A 336 1.15 -9.05 -20.40
CA TYR A 336 0.43 -8.00 -21.11
C TYR A 336 0.36 -6.71 -20.30
N THR A 337 0.79 -5.62 -20.91
CA THR A 337 0.55 -4.26 -20.38
C THR A 337 -0.95 -3.94 -20.40
N THR A 338 -1.35 -2.87 -19.70
CA THR A 338 -2.75 -2.42 -19.69
C THR A 338 -3.25 -1.95 -21.07
N PHE A 339 -2.34 -1.71 -22.01
CA PHE A 339 -2.66 -1.43 -23.42
C PHE A 339 -2.75 -2.69 -24.30
N GLY A 340 -2.55 -3.87 -23.73
CA GLY A 340 -2.54 -5.14 -24.45
C GLY A 340 -1.28 -5.36 -25.29
N GLN A 341 -0.21 -4.62 -25.00
CA GLN A 341 1.11 -4.86 -25.60
C GLN A 341 1.87 -5.90 -24.77
N VAL A 342 2.57 -6.81 -25.44
CA VAL A 342 3.49 -7.80 -24.85
C VAL A 342 4.90 -7.22 -24.77
#